data_AF-A0A926ADF1-F1
#
_entry.id   AF-A0A926ADF1-F1
#
_cell.length_a   1.000
_cell.length_b   1.000
_cell.length_c   1.000
_cell.angle_alpha   90.00
_cell.angle_beta   90.00
_cell.angle_gamma   90.00
#
_symmetry.space_group_name_H-M   'P 1'
#
loop_
_entity.id
_entity.type
_entity.pdbx_description
1 polymer ?
#
loop_
_entity_poly.entity_id
_entity_poly.type
_entity_poly.pdbx_seq_one_letter_code
_entity_poly.pdbx_strand_id
1 'polypeptide(L)'
;MNSPIHFSDSARFQAALSHFDEENSRDPNSEMVNGSPQPRELIYSQWLTDWVLKLAPDASEALRLAARCQHLCRWISPRSSYPMTKPGYLQWRHKLKQFHAEKS
;
A
#
# COMPACT_ATOMS: atom_id res chain seq x y z
N MET A 1 -34.45 -17.24 -1.94
CA MET A 1 -34.52 -16.24 -0.85
C MET A 1 -33.37 -15.28 -1.05
N ASN A 2 -33.67 -14.02 -1.35
CA ASN A 2 -32.67 -12.97 -1.58
C ASN A 2 -32.01 -12.61 -0.25
N SER A 3 -30.70 -12.85 -0.14
CA SER A 3 -29.90 -12.32 0.97
C SER A 3 -29.74 -10.80 0.80
N PRO A 4 -29.88 -10.01 1.87
CA PRO A 4 -29.78 -8.56 1.77
C PRO A 4 -28.34 -8.15 1.45
N ILE A 5 -28.21 -7.18 0.56
CA ILE A 5 -26.92 -6.63 0.11
C ILE A 5 -26.14 -6.08 1.32
N HIS A 6 -24.93 -6.61 1.52
CA HIS A 6 -23.97 -6.26 2.58
C HIS A 6 -23.47 -4.80 2.42
N PHE A 7 -24.18 -3.82 2.96
CA PHE A 7 -23.69 -2.43 3.00
C PHE A 7 -22.49 -2.23 3.95
N SER A 8 -22.29 -3.12 4.93
CA SER A 8 -21.21 -3.01 5.93
C SER A 8 -19.82 -3.36 5.39
N ASP A 9 -19.71 -4.22 4.37
CA ASP A 9 -18.40 -4.63 3.84
C ASP A 9 -17.76 -3.57 2.95
N SER A 10 -18.57 -2.84 2.18
CA SER A 10 -18.07 -1.74 1.36
C SER A 10 -17.47 -0.63 2.22
N ALA A 11 -18.16 -0.22 3.29
CA ALA A 11 -17.66 0.83 4.19
C ALA A 11 -16.36 0.44 4.89
N ARG A 12 -16.26 -0.79 5.42
CA ARG A 12 -15.05 -1.33 6.05
C ARG A 12 -13.88 -1.38 5.06
N PHE A 13 -14.14 -1.88 3.85
CA PHE A 13 -13.14 -1.96 2.79
C PHE A 13 -12.62 -0.57 2.39
N GLN A 14 -13.52 0.39 2.14
CA GLN A 14 -13.13 1.76 1.79
C GLN A 14 -12.34 2.43 2.92
N ALA A 15 -12.75 2.25 4.18
CA ALA A 15 -12.01 2.76 5.33
C ALA A 15 -10.57 2.21 5.38
N ALA A 16 -10.38 0.91 5.11
CA ALA A 16 -9.05 0.32 5.05
C ALA A 16 -8.17 0.93 3.93
N LEU A 17 -8.74 1.15 2.74
CA LEU A 17 -8.04 1.82 1.64
C LEU A 17 -7.65 3.27 2.02
N SER A 18 -8.59 4.02 2.60
CA SER A 18 -8.35 5.39 3.05
C SER A 18 -7.23 5.46 4.09
N HIS A 19 -7.18 4.57 5.06
CA HIS A 19 -6.10 4.53 6.04
C HIS A 19 -4.73 4.22 5.43
N PHE A 20 -4.66 3.32 4.43
CA PHE A 20 -3.41 3.09 3.71
C PHE A 20 -2.96 4.33 2.94
N ASP A 21 -3.89 5.00 2.26
CA ASP A 21 -3.60 6.20 1.48
C ASP A 21 -3.21 7.38 2.40
N GLU A 22 -3.83 7.53 3.58
CA GLU A 22 -3.44 8.50 4.60
C GLU A 22 -2.00 8.28 5.07
N GLU A 23 -1.62 7.05 5.43
CA GLU A 23 -0.26 6.75 5.88
C GLU A 23 0.78 6.90 4.76
N ASN A 24 0.44 6.56 3.52
CA ASN A 24 1.32 6.75 2.37
C ASN A 24 1.40 8.22 1.91
N SER A 25 0.37 9.03 2.17
CA SER A 25 0.40 10.47 1.87
C SER A 25 1.42 11.25 2.71
N ARG A 26 1.85 10.66 3.84
CA ARG A 26 2.89 11.21 4.72
C ARG A 26 4.31 10.96 4.20
N ASP A 27 4.47 10.24 3.09
CA ASP A 27 5.77 10.07 2.44
C ASP A 27 6.34 11.45 2.03
N PRO A 28 7.50 11.87 2.58
CA PRO A 28 8.09 13.15 2.22
C PRO A 28 8.71 13.14 0.82
N ASN A 29 8.89 11.96 0.22
CA ASN A 29 9.36 11.84 -1.16
C ASN A 29 8.19 12.08 -2.12
N SER A 30 8.40 12.89 -3.14
CA SER A 30 7.38 13.18 -4.15
C SER A 30 7.79 12.75 -5.55
N GLU A 31 6.82 12.40 -6.37
CA GLU A 31 6.94 12.23 -7.82
C GLU A 31 6.08 13.26 -8.55
N MET A 32 6.52 13.73 -9.71
CA MET A 32 5.75 14.64 -10.55
C MET A 32 4.72 13.86 -11.37
N VAL A 33 3.44 14.06 -11.06
CA VAL A 33 2.32 13.38 -11.72
C VAL A 33 1.41 14.45 -12.30
N ASN A 34 1.20 14.45 -13.62
CA ASN A 34 0.39 15.45 -14.32
C ASN A 34 0.76 16.91 -13.97
N GLY A 35 2.05 17.18 -13.79
CA GLY A 35 2.56 18.53 -13.47
C GLY A 35 2.41 18.96 -12.01
N SER A 36 1.98 18.06 -11.11
CA SER A 36 1.90 18.33 -9.67
C SER A 36 2.71 17.30 -8.86
N PRO A 37 3.40 17.71 -7.78
CA PRO A 37 4.08 16.77 -6.90
C PRO A 37 3.04 15.96 -6.12
N GLN A 38 3.24 14.64 -6.05
CA GLN A 38 2.40 13.70 -5.30
C GLN A 38 3.31 12.81 -4.42
N PRO A 39 2.91 12.44 -3.20
CA PRO A 39 3.68 11.52 -2.37
C PRO A 39 3.95 10.20 -3.11
N ARG A 40 5.23 9.77 -3.14
CA ARG A 40 5.69 8.66 -3.98
C ARG A 40 4.98 7.37 -3.61
N GLU A 41 4.97 6.96 -2.34
CA GLU A 41 4.32 5.70 -1.96
C GLU A 41 2.79 5.72 -2.19
N LEU A 42 2.14 6.89 -2.12
CA LEU A 42 0.71 7.04 -2.41
C LEU A 42 0.40 6.79 -3.89
N ILE A 43 1.14 7.42 -4.81
CA ILE A 43 0.86 7.24 -6.23
C ILE A 43 1.21 5.81 -6.70
N TYR A 44 2.29 5.24 -6.17
CA TYR A 44 2.67 3.86 -6.50
C TYR A 44 1.64 2.84 -6.00
N SER A 45 1.04 3.02 -4.82
CA SER A 45 -0.02 2.13 -4.33
C SER A 45 -1.30 2.21 -5.19
N GLN A 46 -1.64 3.42 -5.64
CA GLN A 46 -2.76 3.66 -6.57
C GLN A 46 -2.52 2.96 -7.91
N TRP A 47 -1.37 3.19 -8.54
CA TRP A 47 -1.02 2.56 -9.82
C TRP A 47 -0.98 1.04 -9.74
N LEU A 48 -0.43 0.47 -8.66
CA LEU A 48 -0.42 -0.98 -8.49
C LEU A 48 -1.85 -1.53 -8.38
N THR A 49 -2.71 -0.86 -7.62
CA THR A 49 -4.12 -1.26 -7.51
C THR A 49 -4.81 -1.17 -8.87
N ASP A 50 -4.59 -0.09 -9.63
CA ASP A 50 -5.16 0.07 -10.96
C ASP A 50 -4.70 -1.03 -11.92
N TRP A 51 -3.42 -1.41 -11.86
CA TRP A 51 -2.89 -2.53 -12.65
C TRP A 51 -3.51 -3.87 -12.25
N VAL A 52 -3.68 -4.12 -10.95
CA VAL A 52 -4.39 -5.31 -10.46
C VAL A 52 -5.79 -5.37 -11.03
N LEU A 53 -6.54 -4.26 -11.03
CA LEU A 53 -7.89 -4.20 -11.58
C LEU A 53 -7.95 -4.33 -13.10
N LYS A 54 -6.90 -3.90 -13.82
CA LYS A 54 -6.78 -4.11 -15.27
C LYS A 54 -6.56 -5.58 -15.61
N LEU A 55 -5.74 -6.29 -14.82
CA LEU A 55 -5.38 -7.69 -15.07
C LEU A 55 -6.43 -8.68 -14.52
N ALA A 56 -7.06 -8.33 -13.39
CA ALA A 56 -8.09 -9.11 -12.72
C ALA A 56 -9.23 -8.16 -12.27
N PRO A 57 -10.19 -7.84 -13.15
CA PRO A 57 -11.30 -6.94 -12.83
C PRO A 57 -12.13 -7.38 -11.61
N ASP A 58 -12.22 -8.69 -11.40
CA ASP A 58 -12.88 -9.38 -10.29
C ASP A 58 -11.94 -9.67 -9.11
N ALA A 59 -10.76 -9.02 -9.05
CA ALA A 59 -9.80 -9.17 -7.96
C ALA A 59 -10.49 -9.07 -6.60
N SER A 60 -10.26 -10.10 -5.77
CA SER A 60 -10.82 -10.18 -4.43
C SER A 60 -10.46 -8.96 -3.57
N GLU A 61 -11.27 -8.71 -2.54
CA GLU A 61 -11.01 -7.67 -1.54
C GLU A 61 -9.58 -7.78 -0.97
N ALA A 62 -9.17 -8.99 -0.59
CA ALA A 62 -7.84 -9.26 -0.05
C ALA A 62 -6.72 -8.89 -1.03
N LEU A 63 -6.88 -9.19 -2.32
CA LEU A 63 -5.89 -8.84 -3.35
C LEU A 63 -5.82 -7.31 -3.55
N ARG A 64 -6.97 -6.63 -3.55
CA ARG A 64 -7.02 -5.16 -3.66
C ARG A 64 -6.38 -4.49 -2.44
N LEU A 65 -6.64 -4.97 -1.23
CA LEU A 65 -6.00 -4.49 -0.01
C LEU A 65 -4.48 -4.72 -0.05
N ALA A 66 -4.03 -5.93 -0.41
CA ALA A 66 -2.62 -6.27 -0.52
C ALA A 66 -1.87 -5.40 -1.55
N ALA A 67 -2.53 -5.10 -2.68
CA ALA A 67 -2.00 -4.18 -3.68
C ALA A 67 -1.87 -2.76 -3.12
N ARG A 68 -2.93 -2.25 -2.48
CA ARG A 68 -2.95 -0.90 -1.91
C ARG A 68 -1.94 -0.70 -0.79
N CYS A 69 -1.57 -1.75 -0.04
CA CYS A 69 -0.63 -1.65 1.07
C CYS A 69 0.78 -2.26 0.80
N GLN A 70 1.11 -2.65 -0.44
CA GLN A 70 2.36 -3.38 -0.74
C GLN A 70 3.63 -2.69 -0.17
N HIS A 71 3.67 -1.35 -0.22
CA HIS A 71 4.77 -0.52 0.29
C HIS A 71 4.34 0.41 1.43
N LEU A 72 3.29 0.05 2.18
CA LEU A 72 2.77 0.85 3.28
C LEU A 72 3.89 1.33 4.22
N CYS A 73 4.00 2.63 4.45
CA CYS A 73 4.99 3.23 5.36
C CYS A 73 6.47 2.87 5.06
N ARG A 74 6.79 2.39 3.85
CA ARG A 74 8.17 2.01 3.49
C ARG A 74 9.14 3.20 3.55
N TRP A 75 8.62 4.40 3.33
CA TRP A 75 9.35 5.67 3.42
C TRP A 75 9.98 5.93 4.80
N ILE A 76 9.44 5.33 5.89
CA ILE A 76 9.98 5.45 7.25
C ILE A 76 11.32 4.69 7.41
N SER A 77 11.49 3.59 6.67
CA SER A 77 12.73 2.82 6.66
C SER A 77 13.22 2.65 5.21
N PRO A 78 13.91 3.66 4.66
CA PRO A 78 14.38 3.63 3.27
C PRO A 78 15.27 2.42 3.01
N ARG A 79 15.09 1.75 1.87
CA ARG A 79 15.95 0.63 1.45
C ARG A 79 17.44 1.02 1.41
N SER A 80 17.76 2.28 1.14
CA SER A 80 19.12 2.83 1.12
C SER A 80 19.83 2.83 2.48
N SER A 81 19.10 2.68 3.59
CA SER A 81 19.69 2.58 4.93
C SER A 81 20.36 1.22 5.22
N TYR A 82 20.28 0.26 4.29
CA TYR A 82 20.87 -1.08 4.41
C TYR A 82 21.83 -1.35 3.24
N PRO A 83 22.85 -2.20 3.41
CA PRO A 83 23.77 -2.57 2.33
C PRO A 83 23.04 -3.03 1.06
N MET A 84 23.52 -2.63 -0.12
CA MET A 84 22.96 -3.03 -1.42
C MET A 84 23.37 -4.45 -1.83
N THR A 85 23.18 -5.39 -0.91
CA THR A 85 23.44 -6.80 -1.07
C THR A 85 22.15 -7.58 -0.84
N LYS A 86 22.12 -8.85 -1.27
CA LYS A 86 20.99 -9.74 -0.99
C LYS A 86 20.73 -9.90 0.53
N PRO A 87 21.75 -10.13 1.39
CA PRO A 87 21.54 -10.13 2.83
C PRO A 87 20.98 -8.81 3.37
N GLY A 88 21.49 -7.66 2.91
CA GLY A 88 20.98 -6.35 3.32
C GLY A 88 19.51 -6.13 2.95
N TYR A 89 19.09 -6.60 1.77
CA TYR A 89 17.68 -6.57 1.37
C TYR A 89 16.79 -7.43 2.28
N LEU A 90 17.23 -8.65 2.62
CA LEU A 90 16.46 -9.55 3.49
C LEU A 90 16.34 -8.99 4.91
N GLN A 91 17.42 -8.41 5.44
CA GLN A 91 17.43 -7.75 6.75
C GLN A 91 16.45 -6.57 6.78
N TRP A 92 16.50 -5.71 5.77
CA TRP A 92 15.58 -4.59 5.62
C TRP A 92 14.11 -5.04 5.53
N ARG A 93 13.81 -6.05 4.70
CA ARG A 93 12.46 -6.63 4.61
C ARG A 93 11.99 -7.21 5.93
N HIS A 94 12.86 -7.90 6.66
CA HIS A 94 12.53 -8.44 7.99
C HIS A 94 12.22 -7.33 8.99
N LYS A 95 13.05 -6.28 9.03
CA LYS A 95 12.85 -5.12 9.92
C LYS A 95 11.56 -4.35 9.59
N LEU A 96 11.23 -4.20 8.32
CA LEU A 96 9.94 -3.62 7.92
C LEU A 96 8.74 -4.44 8.43
N LYS A 97 8.79 -5.77 8.33
CA LYS A 97 7.72 -6.62 8.87
C LYS A 97 7.58 -6.46 10.39
N GLN A 98 8.70 -6.39 11.12
CA GLN A 98 8.68 -6.14 12.56
C GLN A 98 8.06 -4.78 12.88
N PHE A 99 8.47 -3.73 12.18
CA PHE A 99 7.90 -2.39 12.32
C PHE A 99 6.38 -2.37 12.12
N HIS A 100 5.86 -3.04 11.08
CA HIS A 100 4.42 -3.11 10.85
C HIS A 100 3.68 -3.90 11.94
N ALA A 101 4.27 -5.00 12.43
CA ALA A 101 3.69 -5.79 13.50
C ALA A 101 3.62 -5.02 14.83
N GLU A 102 4.59 -4.16 15.12
CA GLU A 102 4.63 -3.31 16.33
C GLU A 102 3.68 -2.10 16.24
N LYS A 103 3.37 -1.62 15.03
CA LYS A 103 2.47 -0.49 14.78
C LYS A 103 0.97 -0.90 14.68
N SER A 104 0.66 -2.19 14.82
CA SER A 104 -0.68 -2.77 14.64
C SER A 104 -1.50 -2.79 15.93
#